data_AF-A0A8C6Z8Y7-F1
#
_entry.id   AF-A0A8C6Z8Y7-F1
#
_cell.length_a   1.000
_cell.length_b   1.000
_cell.length_c   1.000
_cell.angle_alpha   90.00
_cell.angle_beta   90.00
_cell.angle_gamma   90.00
#
_symmetry.space_group_name_H-M   'P 1'
#
loop_
_entity.id
_entity.type
_entity.pdbx_description
1 polymer ?
#
loop_
_entity_poly.entity_id
_entity_poly.type
_entity_poly.pdbx_seq_one_letter_code
_entity_poly.pdbx_strand_id
1 'polypeptide(L)'
;MALHRAAAPLLRPGLRGLRRGSTAPPHGECGIPGPSLSPRPFSWQDPLRLEEQLAPDERLLRDTLRSYCRQRLQPRVVGDARDQVFRREILTELGELGVLGATIKGYGCAGASAVAYGLAARELERVDSSYRSLFSVQSSLVMHALAAYGSEEQRRRYLPALARGQLLGCFGLTEPNHGSDPGGMETRARYDAGARTYRLRGAKTWITNAPVADLFVVWAAGEEDGRVRGFVLERGTRGLHTAPIGGKLALRASCTGTIELDDVEAPSDALLPGALGLAGPLGCLDSARYGIAWGALGAAEACLETARQYVLDRKQFGAPLARNQLVQKKLADMVTEIALGLHACLRLGRLKDEGRATPEMVSMLKRNSCGKALEVARQARDMLGANGISDEYHVMRHALNLEAVNTYEGDAGTTVGPVRGNADAPRAHTCPCPQAPTTSMRSSWAGPSQASRHSQLRGRRGAWQAPTEHSEPSAPMSSKRCNVSRRRRCLPRALPSLLSSRSLAGRREASVAAAPRCHRGAGGAHRRQGNKARGRRHWGRSPFIAALRARAAGRGRGRRPRARGRRAAARSAAARFARWRRPARADAPG
;
A
#
# COMPACT_ATOMS: atom_id res chain seq x y z
N MET A 1 -1.03 -70.18 -10.91
CA MET A 1 -0.43 -70.72 -9.67
C MET A 1 -1.11 -70.06 -8.49
N ALA A 2 -1.50 -70.81 -7.47
CA ALA A 2 -2.49 -70.34 -6.49
C ALA A 2 -2.36 -71.01 -5.11
N LEU A 3 -2.85 -70.28 -4.10
CA LEU A 3 -3.38 -70.75 -2.79
C LEU A 3 -2.47 -71.48 -1.79
N HIS A 4 -2.37 -70.84 -0.61
CA HIS A 4 -2.49 -71.41 0.76
C HIS A 4 -1.51 -72.49 1.29
N ARG A 5 -1.50 -72.85 2.59
CA ARG A 5 -1.56 -72.10 3.89
C ARG A 5 -1.47 -73.13 5.05
N ALA A 6 -0.72 -72.81 6.11
CA ALA A 6 -0.85 -73.30 7.50
C ALA A 6 -0.73 -74.80 7.88
N ALA A 7 0.17 -75.08 8.84
CA ALA A 7 0.14 -76.11 9.91
C ALA A 7 1.42 -75.93 10.77
N ALA A 8 1.57 -76.36 12.03
CA ALA A 8 0.66 -76.59 13.18
C ALA A 8 1.54 -76.65 14.48
N PRO A 9 1.01 -76.48 15.71
CA PRO A 9 1.81 -76.33 16.93
C PRO A 9 1.91 -77.60 17.82
N LEU A 10 2.84 -77.62 18.78
CA LEU A 10 2.83 -78.54 19.93
C LEU A 10 3.26 -77.85 21.24
N LEU A 11 2.66 -78.27 22.37
CA LEU A 11 3.00 -77.88 23.73
C LEU A 11 3.70 -79.03 24.49
N ARG A 12 4.47 -78.70 25.54
CA ARG A 12 4.38 -79.40 26.84
C ARG A 12 5.02 -78.58 27.99
N PRO A 13 4.53 -78.68 29.24
CA PRO A 13 5.00 -77.88 30.39
C PRO A 13 5.94 -78.65 31.34
N GLY A 14 6.63 -77.93 32.23
CA GLY A 14 7.44 -78.49 33.31
C GLY A 14 7.52 -77.60 34.56
N LEU A 15 6.99 -78.09 35.67
CA LEU A 15 7.18 -77.56 37.03
C LEU A 15 8.51 -78.12 37.60
N ARG A 16 9.15 -77.64 38.68
CA ARG A 16 8.76 -76.72 39.79
C ARG A 16 10.06 -76.19 40.44
N GLY A 17 10.09 -74.97 41.00
CA GLY A 17 11.33 -74.42 41.58
C GLY A 17 11.14 -73.22 42.50
N LEU A 18 10.47 -73.40 43.65
CA LEU A 18 10.22 -72.31 44.60
C LEU A 18 11.43 -72.01 45.50
N ARG A 19 11.99 -70.80 45.38
CA ARG A 19 12.65 -70.11 46.50
C ARG A 19 11.90 -68.81 46.78
N ARG A 20 11.61 -68.54 48.06
CA ARG A 20 10.98 -67.29 48.50
C ARG A 20 12.02 -66.16 48.48
N GLY A 21 11.66 -65.04 47.86
CA GLY A 21 12.39 -63.76 47.91
C GLY A 21 11.38 -62.64 48.11
N SER A 22 11.77 -61.60 48.85
CA SER A 22 10.85 -60.56 49.36
C SER A 22 10.02 -59.87 48.27
N THR A 23 8.72 -59.67 48.52
CA THR A 23 7.83 -58.90 47.66
C THR A 23 7.93 -57.40 47.97
N ALA A 24 8.62 -56.66 47.11
CA ALA A 24 8.38 -55.23 46.93
C ALA A 24 7.75 -55.03 45.54
N PRO A 25 6.59 -54.39 45.40
CA PRO A 25 6.05 -54.08 44.08
C PRO A 25 6.96 -53.04 43.40
N PRO A 26 7.40 -53.25 42.15
CA PRO A 26 8.07 -52.20 41.40
C PRO A 26 7.11 -51.01 41.27
N HIS A 27 7.62 -49.80 41.48
CA HIS A 27 6.81 -48.60 41.35
C HIS A 27 6.19 -48.53 39.95
N GLY A 28 4.85 -48.39 39.90
CA GLY A 28 4.16 -48.15 38.65
C GLY A 28 4.55 -46.77 38.12
N GLU A 29 5.51 -46.72 37.20
CA GLU A 29 5.77 -45.52 36.42
C GLU A 29 4.51 -45.20 35.60
N CYS A 30 3.68 -44.29 36.12
CA CYS A 30 2.68 -43.58 35.35
C CYS A 30 3.40 -42.70 34.34
N GLY A 31 3.87 -43.33 33.26
CA GLY A 31 4.45 -42.68 32.09
C GLY A 31 3.39 -41.82 31.43
N ILE A 32 3.24 -40.59 31.93
CA ILE A 32 2.56 -39.51 31.21
C ILE A 32 3.21 -39.48 29.83
N PRO A 33 2.47 -39.68 28.73
CA PRO A 33 3.05 -39.63 27.39
C PRO A 33 3.53 -38.20 27.16
N GLY A 34 4.84 -37.98 27.32
CA GLY A 34 5.46 -36.69 27.10
C GLY A 34 5.10 -36.19 25.70
N PRO A 35 4.85 -34.87 25.53
CA PRO A 35 4.41 -34.34 24.24
C PRO A 35 5.40 -34.77 23.16
N SER A 36 4.88 -35.37 22.09
CA SER A 36 5.71 -35.93 21.01
C SER A 36 6.30 -34.80 20.18
N LEU A 37 7.41 -34.25 20.69
CA LEU A 37 8.23 -33.17 20.13
C LEU A 37 8.97 -33.60 18.85
N SER A 38 8.21 -34.13 17.89
CA SER A 38 8.55 -34.06 16.48
C SER A 38 8.67 -32.57 16.11
N PRO A 39 9.87 -32.06 15.75
CA PRO A 39 10.06 -30.64 15.54
C PRO A 39 9.32 -30.23 14.26
N ARG A 40 8.21 -29.50 14.41
CA ARG A 40 7.45 -28.97 13.26
C ARG A 40 8.39 -28.07 12.44
N PRO A 41 8.50 -28.28 11.11
CA PRO A 41 9.43 -27.51 10.29
C PRO A 41 9.07 -26.02 10.29
N PHE A 42 10.09 -25.17 10.40
CA PHE A 42 9.96 -23.73 10.28
C PHE A 42 9.83 -23.31 8.81
N SER A 43 8.85 -22.47 8.50
CA SER A 43 8.68 -21.88 7.16
C SER A 43 9.17 -20.44 7.16
N TRP A 44 10.21 -20.12 6.38
CA TRP A 44 10.66 -18.73 6.22
C TRP A 44 9.66 -17.85 5.44
N GLN A 45 8.72 -18.47 4.70
CA GLN A 45 7.66 -17.79 3.97
C GLN A 45 6.43 -17.49 4.83
N ASP A 46 6.28 -18.21 5.95
CA ASP A 46 5.24 -17.96 6.94
C ASP A 46 5.78 -18.27 8.36
N PRO A 47 6.62 -17.39 8.93
CA PRO A 47 7.36 -17.66 10.17
C PRO A 47 6.46 -17.88 11.40
N LEU A 48 5.27 -17.27 11.39
CA LEU A 48 4.34 -17.22 12.51
C LEU A 48 2.96 -17.82 12.18
N ARG A 49 2.86 -18.58 11.08
CA ARG A 49 1.69 -19.40 10.69
C ARG A 49 0.43 -18.57 10.43
N LEU A 50 0.56 -17.45 9.72
CA LEU A 50 -0.55 -16.67 9.18
C LEU A 50 -1.58 -17.55 8.46
N GLU A 51 -1.15 -18.58 7.71
CA GLU A 51 -2.04 -19.51 7.02
C GLU A 51 -3.04 -20.21 7.95
N GLU A 52 -2.63 -20.50 9.19
CA GLU A 52 -3.44 -21.15 10.22
C GLU A 52 -4.46 -20.17 10.87
N GLN A 53 -4.40 -18.88 10.55
CA GLN A 53 -5.27 -17.81 11.07
C GLN A 53 -6.26 -17.21 10.04
N LEU A 54 -6.28 -17.73 8.81
CA LEU A 54 -7.13 -17.26 7.71
C LEU A 54 -8.32 -18.18 7.46
N ALA A 55 -9.50 -17.57 7.27
CA ALA A 55 -10.72 -18.30 6.90
C ALA A 55 -10.56 -19.00 5.53
N PRO A 56 -11.35 -20.04 5.22
CA PRO A 56 -11.29 -20.70 3.91
C PRO A 56 -11.49 -19.73 2.74
N ASP A 57 -12.47 -18.83 2.85
CA ASP A 57 -12.81 -17.86 1.79
C ASP A 57 -11.73 -16.78 1.61
N GLU A 58 -11.07 -16.39 2.71
CA GLU A 58 -9.94 -15.44 2.68
C GLU A 58 -8.74 -16.02 1.94
N ARG A 59 -8.47 -17.32 2.13
CA ARG A 59 -7.44 -18.05 1.39
C ARG A 59 -7.84 -18.27 -0.07
N LEU A 60 -9.09 -18.64 -0.33
CA LEU A 60 -9.61 -18.81 -1.69
C LEU A 60 -9.52 -17.52 -2.52
N LEU A 61 -9.93 -16.37 -1.96
CA LEU A 61 -9.85 -15.07 -2.62
C LEU A 61 -8.39 -14.67 -2.87
N ARG A 62 -7.52 -14.82 -1.86
CA ARG A 62 -6.07 -14.58 -1.99
C ARG A 62 -5.46 -15.42 -3.10
N ASP A 63 -5.66 -16.73 -3.11
CA ASP A 63 -4.98 -17.62 -4.04
C ASP A 63 -5.53 -17.50 -5.46
N THR A 64 -6.81 -17.16 -5.62
CA THR A 64 -7.40 -16.74 -6.90
C THR A 64 -6.71 -15.48 -7.43
N LEU A 65 -6.61 -14.43 -6.61
CA LEU A 65 -6.00 -13.17 -7.02
C LEU A 65 -4.49 -13.28 -7.24
N ARG A 66 -3.78 -14.07 -6.43
CA ARG A 66 -2.36 -14.43 -6.60
C ARG A 66 -2.12 -15.14 -7.93
N SER A 67 -3.00 -16.07 -8.31
CA SER A 67 -2.95 -16.76 -9.60
C SER A 67 -3.12 -15.77 -10.76
N TYR A 68 -4.11 -14.88 -10.67
CA TYR A 68 -4.32 -13.77 -11.60
C TYR A 68 -3.09 -12.85 -11.70
N CYS A 69 -2.59 -12.34 -10.59
CA CYS A 69 -1.40 -11.49 -10.50
C CYS A 69 -0.19 -12.09 -11.22
N ARG A 70 0.11 -13.36 -10.96
CA ARG A 70 1.24 -14.08 -11.58
C ARG A 70 1.06 -14.34 -13.07
N GLN A 71 -0.16 -14.58 -13.54
CA GLN A 71 -0.45 -14.93 -14.94
C GLN A 71 -0.72 -13.71 -15.84
N ARG A 72 -1.28 -12.62 -15.29
CA ARG A 72 -1.80 -11.47 -16.04
C ARG A 72 -1.00 -10.19 -15.81
N LEU A 73 -0.60 -9.90 -14.57
CA LEU A 73 0.04 -8.63 -14.20
C LEU A 73 1.58 -8.71 -14.25
N GLN A 74 2.17 -9.75 -13.66
CA GLN A 74 3.63 -9.94 -13.61
C GLN A 74 4.31 -9.91 -15.00
N PRO A 75 3.74 -10.47 -16.09
CA PRO A 75 4.36 -10.40 -17.41
C PRO A 75 4.32 -9.00 -18.06
N ARG A 76 3.47 -8.09 -17.58
CA ARG A 76 3.26 -6.74 -18.15
C ARG A 76 4.04 -5.66 -17.40
N VAL A 77 4.21 -5.83 -16.08
CA VAL A 77 4.64 -4.79 -15.13
C VAL A 77 5.93 -4.03 -15.47
N VAL A 78 6.92 -4.69 -16.08
CA VAL A 78 8.20 -4.03 -16.43
C VAL A 78 7.98 -3.02 -17.55
N GLY A 79 7.30 -3.41 -18.64
CA GLY A 79 6.95 -2.48 -19.72
C GLY A 79 6.02 -1.37 -19.22
N ASP A 80 4.99 -1.73 -18.45
CA ASP A 80 4.01 -0.78 -17.96
C ASP A 80 4.63 0.30 -17.05
N ALA A 81 5.58 -0.08 -16.18
CA ALA A 81 6.31 0.87 -15.34
C ALA A 81 7.43 1.62 -16.08
N ARG A 82 8.10 0.99 -17.06
CA ARG A 82 9.15 1.64 -17.87
C ARG A 82 8.56 2.71 -18.77
N ASP A 83 7.50 2.36 -19.50
CA ASP A 83 6.92 3.18 -20.58
C ASP A 83 5.73 4.05 -20.09
N GLN A 84 5.39 3.97 -18.80
CA GLN A 84 4.28 4.70 -18.13
C GLN A 84 2.89 4.36 -18.69
N VAL A 85 2.66 3.08 -19.00
CA VAL A 85 1.39 2.60 -19.55
C VAL A 85 0.41 2.25 -18.43
N PHE A 86 -0.64 3.07 -18.30
CA PHE A 86 -1.83 2.68 -17.55
C PHE A 86 -2.72 1.77 -18.40
N ARG A 87 -3.20 0.66 -17.84
CA ARG A 87 -4.10 -0.30 -18.50
C ARG A 87 -5.47 -0.28 -17.84
N ARG A 88 -6.48 0.24 -18.54
CA ARG A 88 -7.87 0.29 -18.03
C ARG A 88 -8.45 -1.13 -17.91
N GLU A 89 -8.03 -2.02 -18.79
CA GLU A 89 -8.39 -3.45 -18.81
C GLU A 89 -8.18 -4.13 -17.45
N ILE A 90 -7.15 -3.74 -16.69
CA ILE A 90 -6.88 -4.30 -15.35
C ILE A 90 -8.05 -4.04 -14.39
N LEU A 91 -8.74 -2.89 -14.51
CA LEU A 91 -9.93 -2.61 -13.70
C LEU A 91 -11.06 -3.59 -14.02
N THR A 92 -11.32 -3.84 -15.31
CA THR A 92 -12.37 -4.76 -15.75
C THR A 92 -12.01 -6.21 -15.40
N GLU A 93 -10.75 -6.62 -15.60
CA GLU A 93 -10.23 -7.93 -15.16
C GLU A 93 -10.38 -8.12 -13.62
N LEU A 94 -10.24 -7.06 -12.80
CA LEU A 94 -10.50 -7.10 -11.35
C LEU A 94 -12.01 -7.08 -10.99
N GLY A 95 -12.84 -6.45 -11.81
CA GLY A 95 -14.30 -6.45 -11.67
C GLY A 95 -14.93 -7.81 -12.00
N GLU A 96 -14.41 -8.50 -13.01
CA GLU A 96 -14.78 -9.89 -13.35
C GLU A 96 -14.41 -10.88 -12.23
N LEU A 97 -13.34 -10.60 -11.47
CA LEU A 97 -12.95 -11.34 -10.26
C LEU A 97 -13.75 -10.96 -9.00
N GLY A 98 -14.64 -9.95 -9.07
CA GLY A 98 -15.50 -9.53 -7.96
C GLY A 98 -14.78 -8.87 -6.77
N VAL A 99 -13.50 -8.49 -6.91
CA VAL A 99 -12.70 -7.93 -5.80
C VAL A 99 -12.85 -6.42 -5.61
N LEU A 100 -13.35 -5.69 -6.61
CA LEU A 100 -13.57 -4.24 -6.50
C LEU A 100 -14.68 -3.93 -5.47
N GLY A 101 -14.35 -3.11 -4.47
CA GLY A 101 -15.27 -2.80 -3.37
C GLY A 101 -15.67 -4.01 -2.52
N ALA A 102 -14.83 -5.05 -2.43
CA ALA A 102 -15.16 -6.35 -1.85
C ALA A 102 -15.86 -6.33 -0.47
N THR A 103 -15.59 -5.34 0.39
CA THR A 103 -16.19 -5.22 1.74
C THR A 103 -17.60 -4.62 1.74
N ILE A 104 -18.07 -4.06 0.62
CA ILE A 104 -19.42 -3.52 0.48
C ILE A 104 -20.42 -4.67 0.35
N LYS A 105 -21.54 -4.57 1.06
CA LYS A 105 -22.64 -5.54 1.01
C LYS A 105 -23.71 -5.08 0.01
N GLY A 106 -24.19 -5.99 -0.84
CA GLY A 106 -25.14 -5.66 -1.91
C GLY A 106 -24.49 -5.03 -3.14
N TYR A 107 -25.30 -4.47 -4.04
CA TYR A 107 -24.87 -3.76 -5.28
C TYR A 107 -24.03 -4.58 -6.28
N GLY A 108 -23.86 -5.89 -6.08
CA GLY A 108 -22.95 -6.73 -6.86
C GLY A 108 -21.52 -6.81 -6.29
N CYS A 109 -21.28 -6.24 -5.10
CA CYS A 109 -20.03 -6.39 -4.34
C CYS A 109 -20.05 -7.68 -3.50
N ALA A 110 -18.87 -8.20 -3.16
CA ALA A 110 -18.71 -9.52 -2.54
C ALA A 110 -19.15 -9.64 -1.06
N GLY A 111 -19.24 -8.54 -0.31
CA GLY A 111 -19.54 -8.55 1.14
C GLY A 111 -18.48 -9.24 2.02
N ALA A 112 -17.24 -9.36 1.54
CA ALA A 112 -16.15 -10.08 2.18
C ALA A 112 -15.52 -9.34 3.39
N SER A 113 -14.70 -10.04 4.17
CA SER A 113 -14.02 -9.48 5.35
C SER A 113 -12.99 -8.40 5.00
N ALA A 114 -12.68 -7.54 5.97
CA ALA A 114 -11.55 -6.61 5.89
C ALA A 114 -10.23 -7.35 5.66
N VAL A 115 -10.05 -8.52 6.29
CA VAL A 115 -8.86 -9.36 6.07
C VAL A 115 -8.77 -9.85 4.62
N ALA A 116 -9.88 -10.24 3.97
CA ALA A 116 -9.89 -10.58 2.55
C ALA A 116 -9.47 -9.40 1.66
N TYR A 117 -9.95 -8.18 1.95
CA TYR A 117 -9.52 -6.95 1.25
C TYR A 117 -8.03 -6.64 1.48
N GLY A 118 -7.52 -6.86 2.69
CA GLY A 118 -6.10 -6.73 3.00
C GLY A 118 -5.23 -7.71 2.20
N LEU A 119 -5.63 -8.99 2.15
CA LEU A 119 -4.96 -10.00 1.33
C LEU A 119 -5.00 -9.66 -0.17
N ALA A 120 -6.11 -9.09 -0.67
CA ALA A 120 -6.21 -8.63 -2.04
C ALA A 120 -5.18 -7.51 -2.34
N ALA A 121 -5.04 -6.53 -1.45
CA ALA A 121 -4.05 -5.47 -1.58
C ALA A 121 -2.61 -6.01 -1.54
N ARG A 122 -2.31 -6.97 -0.64
CA ARG A 122 -1.01 -7.65 -0.54
C ARG A 122 -0.61 -8.33 -1.86
N GLU A 123 -1.49 -9.15 -2.45
CA GLU A 123 -1.17 -9.88 -3.68
C GLU A 123 -1.07 -8.97 -4.92
N LEU A 124 -1.74 -7.81 -4.92
CA LEU A 124 -1.60 -6.80 -5.98
C LEU A 124 -0.28 -6.02 -5.90
N GLU A 125 0.08 -5.53 -4.70
CA GLU A 125 1.30 -4.73 -4.51
C GLU A 125 2.59 -5.57 -4.51
N ARG A 126 2.47 -6.88 -4.22
CA ARG A 126 3.46 -7.91 -4.53
C ARG A 126 3.84 -7.94 -6.02
N VAL A 127 2.97 -7.48 -6.93
CA VAL A 127 3.33 -7.19 -8.32
C VAL A 127 3.75 -5.72 -8.49
N ASP A 128 2.85 -4.77 -8.23
CA ASP A 128 3.17 -3.32 -8.27
C ASP A 128 2.19 -2.47 -7.46
N SER A 129 2.74 -1.51 -6.73
CA SER A 129 2.01 -0.47 -5.99
C SER A 129 1.03 0.33 -6.87
N SER A 130 1.29 0.48 -8.17
CA SER A 130 0.40 1.13 -9.13
C SER A 130 -0.93 0.38 -9.29
N TYR A 131 -0.87 -0.96 -9.37
CA TYR A 131 -2.06 -1.80 -9.52
C TYR A 131 -2.88 -1.84 -8.22
N ARG A 132 -2.20 -1.89 -7.06
CA ARG A 132 -2.88 -1.72 -5.76
C ARG A 132 -3.44 -0.30 -5.58
N SER A 133 -2.82 0.73 -6.16
CA SER A 133 -3.36 2.10 -6.12
C SER A 133 -4.64 2.24 -6.94
N LEU A 134 -4.70 1.68 -8.15
CA LEU A 134 -5.94 1.58 -8.93
C LEU A 134 -7.06 0.91 -8.11
N PHE A 135 -6.75 -0.24 -7.50
CA PHE A 135 -7.67 -1.02 -6.67
C PHE A 135 -8.17 -0.27 -5.42
N SER A 136 -7.28 0.39 -4.66
CA SER A 136 -7.65 1.13 -3.45
C SER A 136 -8.41 2.43 -3.74
N VAL A 137 -8.08 3.16 -4.81
CA VAL A 137 -8.82 4.36 -5.21
C VAL A 137 -10.25 3.99 -5.64
N GLN A 138 -10.42 2.94 -6.44
CA GLN A 138 -11.74 2.42 -6.80
C GLN A 138 -12.51 1.98 -5.55
N SER A 139 -11.93 1.11 -4.72
CA SER A 139 -12.64 0.39 -3.65
C SER A 139 -12.82 1.22 -2.37
N SER A 140 -11.74 1.76 -1.81
CA SER A 140 -11.72 2.41 -0.49
C SER A 140 -11.95 3.92 -0.53
N LEU A 141 -11.74 4.57 -1.67
CA LEU A 141 -12.01 6.00 -1.82
C LEU A 141 -13.36 6.24 -2.51
N VAL A 142 -13.54 5.78 -3.76
CA VAL A 142 -14.75 6.10 -4.54
C VAL A 142 -15.96 5.25 -4.17
N MET A 143 -15.87 3.92 -4.26
CA MET A 143 -16.99 3.02 -3.93
C MET A 143 -17.35 3.12 -2.45
N HIS A 144 -16.37 3.30 -1.56
CA HIS A 144 -16.64 3.49 -0.12
C HIS A 144 -17.35 4.83 0.16
N ALA A 145 -16.95 5.94 -0.46
CA ALA A 145 -17.63 7.22 -0.28
C ALA A 145 -19.11 7.15 -0.70
N LEU A 146 -19.38 6.53 -1.85
CA LEU A 146 -20.75 6.28 -2.33
C LEU A 146 -21.53 5.34 -1.39
N ALA A 147 -20.91 4.27 -0.90
CA ALA A 147 -21.57 3.32 0.00
C ALA A 147 -21.91 3.95 1.36
N ALA A 148 -20.97 4.66 1.99
CA ALA A 148 -21.10 5.22 3.33
C ALA A 148 -21.87 6.55 3.38
N TYR A 149 -21.68 7.42 2.37
CA TYR A 149 -22.16 8.81 2.40
C TYR A 149 -23.10 9.18 1.25
N GLY A 150 -23.28 8.30 0.26
CA GLY A 150 -24.16 8.56 -0.86
C GLY A 150 -25.65 8.43 -0.51
N SER A 151 -26.50 8.97 -1.38
CA SER A 151 -27.93 8.65 -1.40
C SER A 151 -28.17 7.23 -1.92
N GLU A 152 -29.38 6.71 -1.79
CA GLU A 152 -29.72 5.37 -2.28
C GLU A 152 -29.73 5.32 -3.82
N GLU A 153 -30.13 6.42 -4.45
CA GLU A 153 -30.13 6.65 -5.89
C GLU A 153 -28.70 6.65 -6.43
N GLN A 154 -27.79 7.37 -5.76
CA GLN A 154 -26.35 7.36 -6.08
C GLN A 154 -25.74 5.97 -5.92
N ARG A 155 -26.04 5.26 -4.83
CA ARG A 155 -25.57 3.88 -4.62
C ARG A 155 -26.04 2.95 -5.74
N ARG A 156 -27.33 2.99 -6.11
CA ARG A 156 -27.90 2.16 -7.18
C ARG A 156 -27.38 2.53 -8.57
N ARG A 157 -27.18 3.81 -8.86
CA ARG A 157 -26.64 4.32 -10.13
C ARG A 157 -25.19 3.88 -10.36
N TYR A 158 -24.33 4.08 -9.36
CA TYR A 158 -22.87 3.98 -9.56
C TYR A 158 -22.24 2.68 -9.07
N LEU A 159 -22.60 2.16 -7.89
CA LEU A 159 -21.87 1.02 -7.29
C LEU A 159 -21.83 -0.24 -8.16
N PRO A 160 -22.93 -0.68 -8.82
CA PRO A 160 -22.89 -1.88 -9.65
C PRO A 160 -21.95 -1.76 -10.87
N ALA A 161 -21.81 -0.57 -11.44
CA ALA A 161 -20.93 -0.33 -12.58
C ALA A 161 -19.46 -0.14 -12.15
N LEU A 162 -19.22 0.43 -10.97
CA LEU A 162 -17.89 0.51 -10.35
C LEU A 162 -17.37 -0.87 -9.93
N ALA A 163 -18.25 -1.72 -9.35
CA ALA A 163 -17.92 -3.08 -8.92
C ALA A 163 -17.52 -4.00 -10.10
N ARG A 164 -18.20 -3.87 -11.24
CA ARG A 164 -17.87 -4.59 -12.48
C ARG A 164 -16.68 -3.99 -13.25
N GLY A 165 -16.02 -2.95 -12.73
CA GLY A 165 -14.91 -2.27 -13.42
C GLY A 165 -15.31 -1.67 -14.76
N GLN A 166 -16.59 -1.26 -14.91
CA GLN A 166 -17.12 -0.61 -16.10
C GLN A 166 -16.89 0.91 -16.03
N LEU A 167 -17.14 1.50 -14.85
CA LEU A 167 -16.76 2.87 -14.49
C LEU A 167 -15.45 2.86 -13.69
N LEU A 168 -14.56 3.81 -13.97
CA LEU A 168 -13.34 4.09 -13.23
C LEU A 168 -13.50 5.37 -12.40
N GLY A 169 -13.26 5.30 -11.10
CA GLY A 169 -13.32 6.42 -10.18
C GLY A 169 -11.97 7.09 -9.89
N CYS A 170 -12.03 8.38 -9.53
CA CYS A 170 -10.96 9.10 -8.84
C CYS A 170 -11.50 9.94 -7.67
N PHE A 171 -10.61 10.35 -6.75
CA PHE A 171 -10.95 11.00 -5.48
C PHE A 171 -10.16 12.31 -5.31
N GLY A 172 -10.82 13.44 -5.55
CA GLY A 172 -10.25 14.78 -5.55
C GLY A 172 -10.28 15.45 -4.18
N LEU A 173 -9.29 15.15 -3.32
CA LEU A 173 -9.09 15.82 -2.03
C LEU A 173 -7.94 16.83 -2.07
N THR A 174 -6.72 16.35 -2.32
CA THR A 174 -5.45 17.09 -2.29
C THR A 174 -5.36 18.21 -3.32
N GLU A 175 -4.75 19.32 -2.93
CA GLU A 175 -4.61 20.56 -3.73
C GLU A 175 -3.14 21.01 -3.75
N PRO A 176 -2.74 21.95 -4.64
CA PRO A 176 -1.35 22.43 -4.71
C PRO A 176 -0.81 22.96 -3.39
N ASN A 177 -1.65 23.64 -2.60
CA ASN A 177 -1.30 24.22 -1.30
C ASN A 177 -1.72 23.33 -0.11
N HIS A 178 -2.59 22.33 -0.33
CA HIS A 178 -3.25 21.54 0.73
C HIS A 178 -3.06 20.04 0.53
N GLY A 179 -1.97 19.52 1.12
CA GLY A 179 -1.66 18.09 1.21
C GLY A 179 -1.94 17.53 2.61
N SER A 180 -1.00 17.75 3.54
CA SER A 180 -1.07 17.24 4.92
C SER A 180 -2.09 17.98 5.80
N ASP A 181 -2.51 19.19 5.42
CA ASP A 181 -3.69 19.88 5.96
C ASP A 181 -4.78 19.97 4.86
N PRO A 182 -5.77 19.06 4.84
CA PRO A 182 -6.94 19.17 3.97
C PRO A 182 -8.03 20.08 4.55
N GLY A 183 -7.88 20.60 5.77
CA GLY A 183 -8.85 21.50 6.41
C GLY A 183 -8.80 22.92 5.84
N GLY A 184 -7.61 23.42 5.52
CA GLY A 184 -7.42 24.73 4.90
C GLY A 184 -7.85 24.85 3.43
N MET A 185 -8.39 23.80 2.80
CA MET A 185 -8.57 23.69 1.34
C MET A 185 -9.17 24.93 0.67
N GLU A 186 -8.70 25.26 -0.53
CA GLU A 186 -9.08 26.39 -1.37
C GLU A 186 -10.26 26.10 -2.31
N THR A 187 -10.52 24.85 -2.70
CA THR A 187 -11.68 24.52 -3.54
C THR A 187 -12.98 24.88 -2.82
N ARG A 188 -13.82 25.71 -3.45
CA ARG A 188 -15.12 26.17 -2.93
C ARG A 188 -16.28 25.51 -3.65
N ALA A 189 -17.38 25.35 -2.93
CA ALA A 189 -18.70 25.02 -3.47
C ALA A 189 -19.71 26.08 -2.98
N ARG A 190 -20.34 26.79 -3.91
CA ARG A 190 -21.37 27.79 -3.61
C ARG A 190 -22.75 27.24 -3.98
N TYR A 191 -23.70 27.21 -3.05
CA TYR A 191 -25.08 26.86 -3.38
C TYR A 191 -25.81 28.00 -4.11
N ASP A 192 -26.48 27.67 -5.21
CA ASP A 192 -27.43 28.52 -5.93
C ASP A 192 -28.85 27.99 -5.66
N ALA A 193 -29.58 28.70 -4.79
CA ALA A 193 -30.93 28.31 -4.39
C ALA A 193 -31.98 28.48 -5.51
N GLY A 194 -31.71 29.30 -6.52
CA GLY A 194 -32.61 29.50 -7.67
C GLY A 194 -32.50 28.37 -8.68
N ALA A 195 -31.27 27.95 -9.01
CA ALA A 195 -31.00 26.82 -9.88
C ALA A 195 -31.11 25.45 -9.17
N ARG A 196 -31.00 25.42 -7.83
CA ARG A 196 -30.85 24.20 -7.00
C ARG A 196 -29.58 23.40 -7.37
N THR A 197 -28.50 24.13 -7.63
CA THR A 197 -27.19 23.61 -8.03
C THR A 197 -26.10 24.15 -7.12
N TYR A 198 -24.99 23.45 -6.99
CA TYR A 198 -23.73 23.99 -6.48
C TYR A 198 -22.84 24.43 -7.65
N ARG A 199 -22.12 25.54 -7.50
CA ARG A 199 -21.00 25.91 -8.39
C ARG A 199 -19.69 25.58 -7.68
N LEU A 200 -18.87 24.73 -8.29
CA LEU A 200 -17.59 24.28 -7.75
C LEU A 200 -16.43 24.98 -8.47
N ARG A 201 -15.52 25.57 -7.69
CA ARG A 201 -14.35 26.29 -8.22
C ARG A 201 -13.09 25.95 -7.43
N GLY A 202 -12.01 25.59 -8.13
CA GLY A 202 -10.72 25.26 -7.49
C GLY A 202 -9.86 24.29 -8.32
N ALA A 203 -8.80 23.77 -7.69
CA ALA A 203 -7.86 22.85 -8.33
C ALA A 203 -7.40 21.74 -7.38
N LYS A 204 -7.47 20.49 -7.84
CA LYS A 204 -6.94 19.29 -7.18
C LYS A 204 -5.71 18.78 -7.90
N THR A 205 -4.76 18.18 -7.19
CA THR A 205 -3.50 17.66 -7.77
C THR A 205 -3.05 16.36 -7.10
N TRP A 206 -2.12 15.64 -7.73
CA TRP A 206 -1.72 14.27 -7.39
C TRP A 206 -2.86 13.25 -7.39
N ILE A 207 -3.96 13.54 -8.10
CA ILE A 207 -5.15 12.69 -8.08
C ILE A 207 -4.94 11.48 -8.99
N THR A 208 -4.90 10.30 -8.39
CA THR A 208 -4.79 9.03 -9.10
C THR A 208 -6.06 8.75 -9.90
N ASN A 209 -5.90 8.20 -11.09
CA ASN A 209 -6.92 7.96 -12.14
C ASN A 209 -7.51 9.23 -12.80
N ALA A 210 -7.35 10.46 -12.28
CA ALA A 210 -8.09 11.64 -12.76
C ALA A 210 -8.08 11.88 -14.30
N PRO A 211 -6.97 11.71 -15.05
CA PRO A 211 -6.99 11.89 -16.51
C PRO A 211 -7.80 10.84 -17.29
N VAL A 212 -8.17 9.72 -16.67
CA VAL A 212 -8.82 8.56 -17.31
C VAL A 212 -10.09 8.05 -16.59
N ALA A 213 -10.43 8.63 -15.43
CA ALA A 213 -11.62 8.31 -14.65
C ALA A 213 -12.90 8.84 -15.31
N ASP A 214 -14.01 8.11 -15.17
CA ASP A 214 -15.34 8.54 -15.64
C ASP A 214 -16.13 9.23 -14.53
N LEU A 215 -15.78 8.95 -13.26
CA LEU A 215 -16.46 9.45 -12.07
C LEU A 215 -15.46 10.10 -11.10
N PHE A 216 -15.84 11.26 -10.57
CA PHE A 216 -15.00 12.12 -9.72
C PHE A 216 -15.69 12.35 -8.38
N VAL A 217 -15.11 11.83 -7.30
CA VAL A 217 -15.53 12.18 -5.93
C VAL A 217 -14.68 13.36 -5.47
N VAL A 218 -15.20 14.58 -5.58
CA VAL A 218 -14.51 15.84 -5.30
C VAL A 218 -14.92 16.37 -3.92
N TRP A 219 -13.94 16.84 -3.15
CA TRP A 219 -14.17 17.49 -1.85
C TRP A 219 -13.94 19.00 -1.95
N ALA A 220 -14.91 19.79 -1.52
CA ALA A 220 -14.87 21.25 -1.54
C ALA A 220 -15.48 21.83 -0.26
N ALA A 221 -15.03 22.99 0.20
CA ALA A 221 -15.64 23.68 1.34
C ALA A 221 -16.82 24.55 0.87
N GLY A 222 -17.94 24.48 1.58
CA GLY A 222 -19.10 25.35 1.34
C GLY A 222 -18.75 26.83 1.57
N GLU A 223 -19.13 27.71 0.64
CA GLU A 223 -18.99 29.17 0.86
C GLU A 223 -19.90 29.68 1.98
N GLU A 224 -21.01 28.98 2.21
CA GLU A 224 -22.04 29.29 3.22
C GLU A 224 -21.64 29.00 4.68
N ASP A 225 -20.81 27.97 4.92
CA ASP A 225 -20.54 27.44 6.26
C ASP A 225 -19.08 27.00 6.50
N GLY A 226 -18.22 27.09 5.48
CA GLY A 226 -16.83 26.60 5.51
C GLY A 226 -16.70 25.08 5.61
N ARG A 227 -17.79 24.32 5.60
CA ARG A 227 -17.76 22.86 5.85
C ARG A 227 -17.40 22.12 4.57
N VAL A 228 -16.46 21.20 4.68
CA VAL A 228 -16.11 20.28 3.59
C VAL A 228 -17.31 19.40 3.26
N ARG A 229 -17.65 19.32 1.97
CA ARG A 229 -18.74 18.51 1.39
C ARG A 229 -18.20 17.71 0.20
N GLY A 230 -18.76 16.54 -0.03
CA GLY A 230 -18.37 15.65 -1.13
C GLY A 230 -19.35 15.73 -2.30
N PHE A 231 -18.83 15.74 -3.53
CA PHE A 231 -19.60 15.85 -4.76
C PHE A 231 -19.20 14.75 -5.76
N VAL A 232 -20.17 14.20 -6.47
CA VAL A 232 -20.01 13.13 -7.46
C VAL A 232 -20.25 13.71 -8.85
N LEU A 233 -19.16 13.94 -9.60
CA LEU A 233 -19.19 14.53 -10.94
C LEU A 233 -18.84 13.47 -12.00
N GLU A 234 -19.35 13.61 -13.22
CA GLU A 234 -19.08 12.70 -14.35
C GLU A 234 -18.10 13.34 -15.36
N ARG A 235 -17.35 12.53 -16.11
CA ARG A 235 -16.47 13.04 -17.18
C ARG A 235 -17.30 13.71 -18.27
N GLY A 236 -17.03 14.99 -18.51
CA GLY A 236 -17.72 15.80 -19.52
C GLY A 236 -18.62 16.89 -18.94
N THR A 237 -18.81 16.94 -17.61
CA THR A 237 -19.41 18.12 -16.97
C THR A 237 -18.62 19.38 -17.35
N ARG A 238 -19.33 20.44 -17.74
CA ARG A 238 -18.74 21.71 -18.17
C ARG A 238 -17.89 22.31 -17.06
N GLY A 239 -16.70 22.82 -17.42
CA GLY A 239 -15.73 23.41 -16.48
C GLY A 239 -14.83 22.39 -15.77
N LEU A 240 -15.10 21.08 -15.89
CA LEU A 240 -14.27 20.03 -15.31
C LEU A 240 -13.17 19.63 -16.31
N HIS A 241 -11.93 19.98 -16.00
CA HIS A 241 -10.75 19.67 -16.81
C HIS A 241 -9.75 18.79 -16.05
N THR A 242 -8.93 18.01 -16.77
CA THR A 242 -7.97 17.07 -16.17
C THR A 242 -6.71 16.96 -17.01
N ALA A 243 -5.53 17.13 -16.41
CA ALA A 243 -4.24 16.95 -17.09
C ALA A 243 -3.37 15.89 -16.40
N PRO A 244 -2.60 15.07 -17.15
CA PRO A 244 -1.69 14.07 -16.57
C PRO A 244 -0.40 14.70 -16.02
N ILE A 245 0.05 14.22 -14.86
CA ILE A 245 1.33 14.63 -14.26
C ILE A 245 2.46 13.75 -14.81
N GLY A 246 3.33 14.36 -15.62
CA GLY A 246 4.55 13.74 -16.15
C GLY A 246 5.70 13.69 -15.13
N GLY A 247 6.86 13.17 -15.57
CA GLY A 247 8.11 13.20 -14.79
C GLY A 247 8.18 12.26 -13.58
N LYS A 248 7.12 11.49 -13.30
CA LYS A 248 7.04 10.56 -12.16
C LYS A 248 8.15 9.50 -12.17
N LEU A 249 8.92 9.39 -11.08
CA LEU A 249 9.85 8.28 -10.85
C LEU A 249 9.18 7.09 -10.13
N ALA A 250 8.09 7.35 -9.39
CA ALA A 250 7.32 6.38 -8.62
C ALA A 250 5.91 6.17 -9.20
N LEU A 251 5.31 5.00 -8.95
CA LEU A 251 3.95 4.63 -9.38
C LEU A 251 3.73 4.82 -10.89
N ARG A 252 4.73 4.44 -11.70
CA ARG A 252 4.80 4.79 -13.13
C ARG A 252 3.74 4.11 -13.99
N ALA A 253 3.29 2.91 -13.62
CA ALA A 253 2.16 2.22 -14.27
C ALA A 253 0.78 2.75 -13.82
N SER A 254 0.74 3.77 -12.96
CA SER A 254 -0.49 4.43 -12.50
C SER A 254 -0.69 5.77 -13.21
N CYS A 255 -1.90 6.03 -13.69
CA CYS A 255 -2.28 7.34 -14.17
C CYS A 255 -2.52 8.29 -12.99
N THR A 256 -1.94 9.49 -13.02
CA THR A 256 -2.08 10.51 -11.97
C THR A 256 -2.15 11.88 -12.63
N GLY A 257 -2.97 12.79 -12.11
CA GLY A 257 -3.21 14.08 -12.74
C GLY A 257 -3.77 15.16 -11.83
N THR A 258 -4.13 16.29 -12.46
CA THR A 258 -4.92 17.37 -11.87
C THR A 258 -6.42 17.14 -12.10
N ILE A 259 -7.24 17.83 -11.30
CA ILE A 259 -8.62 18.16 -11.64
C ILE A 259 -8.73 19.68 -11.50
N GLU A 260 -9.10 20.36 -12.57
CA GLU A 260 -9.39 21.80 -12.58
C GLU A 260 -10.91 21.98 -12.67
N LEU A 261 -11.44 22.90 -11.87
CA LEU A 261 -12.86 23.17 -11.70
C LEU A 261 -13.09 24.66 -11.93
N ASP A 262 -13.59 25.03 -13.12
CA ASP A 262 -13.92 26.41 -13.48
C ASP A 262 -15.45 26.59 -13.51
N ASP A 263 -16.00 27.12 -12.41
CA ASP A 263 -17.44 27.30 -12.15
C ASP A 263 -18.32 26.11 -12.55
N VAL A 264 -17.88 24.91 -12.15
CA VAL A 264 -18.53 23.63 -12.46
C VAL A 264 -19.92 23.56 -11.81
N GLU A 265 -20.95 23.51 -12.64
CA GLU A 265 -22.34 23.35 -12.19
C GLU A 265 -22.61 21.88 -11.84
N ALA A 266 -22.85 21.63 -10.55
CA ALA A 266 -23.19 20.33 -10.00
C ALA A 266 -24.63 20.36 -9.45
N PRO A 267 -25.55 19.49 -9.91
CA PRO A 267 -26.91 19.47 -9.40
C PRO A 267 -26.96 19.01 -7.93
N SER A 268 -28.05 19.32 -7.22
CA SER A 268 -28.17 18.97 -5.79
C SER A 268 -28.05 17.45 -5.49
N ASP A 269 -28.37 16.58 -6.46
CA ASP A 269 -28.21 15.11 -6.34
C ASP A 269 -26.79 14.63 -6.65
N ALA A 270 -25.84 15.52 -6.97
CA ALA A 270 -24.41 15.22 -7.00
C ALA A 270 -23.75 15.29 -5.60
N LEU A 271 -24.37 15.98 -4.63
CA LEU A 271 -23.87 16.06 -3.25
C LEU A 271 -23.94 14.67 -2.58
N LEU A 272 -22.91 14.27 -1.81
CA LEU A 272 -22.94 13.11 -0.91
C LEU A 272 -23.63 13.51 0.41
N PRO A 273 -24.94 13.21 0.62
CA PRO A 273 -25.70 13.77 1.75
C PRO A 273 -25.22 13.32 3.12
N GLY A 274 -24.56 12.16 3.23
CA GLY A 274 -24.03 11.63 4.47
C GLY A 274 -22.64 12.14 4.87
N ALA A 275 -21.99 13.01 4.07
CA ALA A 275 -20.65 13.51 4.34
C ALA A 275 -20.65 15.01 4.69
N LEU A 276 -20.39 15.33 5.96
CA LEU A 276 -20.28 16.71 6.45
C LEU A 276 -18.96 16.90 7.20
N GLY A 277 -18.17 17.89 6.77
CA GLY A 277 -16.85 18.17 7.32
C GLY A 277 -15.80 17.10 6.95
N LEU A 278 -14.61 17.21 7.55
CA LEU A 278 -13.46 16.34 7.24
C LEU A 278 -13.67 14.86 7.60
N ALA A 279 -14.67 14.51 8.41
CA ALA A 279 -14.95 13.12 8.77
C ALA A 279 -15.28 12.24 7.54
N GLY A 280 -15.94 12.80 6.53
CA GLY A 280 -16.23 12.12 5.26
C GLY A 280 -14.96 11.70 4.49
N PRO A 281 -14.10 12.64 4.05
CA PRO A 281 -12.89 12.29 3.33
C PRO A 281 -11.91 11.46 4.19
N LEU A 282 -11.76 11.75 5.48
CA LEU A 282 -10.83 11.03 6.35
C LEU A 282 -11.26 9.57 6.58
N GLY A 283 -12.57 9.27 6.68
CA GLY A 283 -13.07 7.89 6.73
C GLY A 283 -12.72 7.08 5.48
N CYS A 284 -12.76 7.71 4.31
CA CYS A 284 -12.24 7.11 3.07
C CYS A 284 -10.73 6.86 3.14
N LEU A 285 -9.93 7.83 3.61
CA LEU A 285 -8.48 7.65 3.75
C LEU A 285 -8.17 6.47 4.69
N ASP A 286 -8.86 6.33 5.82
CA ASP A 286 -8.63 5.22 6.76
C ASP A 286 -9.03 3.84 6.19
N SER A 287 -10.01 3.82 5.28
CA SER A 287 -10.30 2.62 4.47
C SER A 287 -9.14 2.28 3.53
N ALA A 288 -8.53 3.27 2.88
CA ALA A 288 -7.42 3.09 1.95
C ALA A 288 -6.10 2.74 2.65
N ARG A 289 -5.75 3.49 3.72
CA ARG A 289 -4.58 3.27 4.59
C ARG A 289 -4.51 1.85 5.14
N TYR A 290 -5.65 1.28 5.53
CA TYR A 290 -5.73 -0.13 5.96
C TYR A 290 -5.30 -1.11 4.85
N GLY A 291 -5.77 -0.90 3.61
CA GLY A 291 -5.34 -1.69 2.45
C GLY A 291 -3.86 -1.49 2.11
N ILE A 292 -3.35 -0.27 2.25
CA ILE A 292 -1.94 0.08 2.01
C ILE A 292 -1.01 -0.58 3.05
N ALA A 293 -1.42 -0.70 4.31
CA ALA A 293 -0.64 -1.38 5.34
C ALA A 293 -0.36 -2.86 4.98
N TRP A 294 -1.37 -3.58 4.45
CA TRP A 294 -1.17 -4.92 3.88
C TRP A 294 -0.39 -4.92 2.57
N GLY A 295 -0.70 -3.98 1.68
CA GLY A 295 -0.10 -3.88 0.35
C GLY A 295 1.42 -3.70 0.40
N ALA A 296 1.91 -2.77 1.21
CA ALA A 296 3.33 -2.48 1.34
C ALA A 296 4.14 -3.74 1.75
N LEU A 297 3.58 -4.59 2.60
CA LEU A 297 4.19 -5.87 3.00
C LEU A 297 4.26 -6.86 1.82
N GLY A 298 3.30 -6.86 0.90
CA GLY A 298 3.39 -7.64 -0.33
C GLY A 298 4.57 -7.25 -1.23
N ALA A 299 4.85 -5.94 -1.36
CA ALA A 299 6.05 -5.46 -2.05
C ALA A 299 7.35 -5.81 -1.28
N ALA A 300 7.33 -5.77 0.05
CA ALA A 300 8.44 -6.18 0.89
C ALA A 300 8.76 -7.68 0.71
N GLU A 301 7.72 -8.53 0.65
CA GLU A 301 7.85 -9.96 0.36
C GLU A 301 8.44 -10.22 -1.04
N ALA A 302 7.98 -9.52 -2.08
CA ALA A 302 8.55 -9.63 -3.42
C ALA A 302 10.04 -9.26 -3.44
N CYS A 303 10.43 -8.22 -2.69
CA CYS A 303 11.83 -7.82 -2.53
C CYS A 303 12.65 -8.88 -1.77
N LEU A 304 12.13 -9.43 -0.67
CA LEU A 304 12.76 -10.50 0.11
C LEU A 304 12.93 -11.77 -0.72
N GLU A 305 11.87 -12.25 -1.40
CA GLU A 305 11.90 -13.45 -2.23
C GLU A 305 12.95 -13.32 -3.35
N THR A 306 12.98 -12.17 -4.04
CA THR A 306 13.94 -11.87 -5.10
C THR A 306 15.37 -11.79 -4.55
N ALA A 307 15.59 -11.05 -3.46
CA ALA A 307 16.92 -10.91 -2.86
C ALA A 307 17.45 -12.25 -2.33
N ARG A 308 16.61 -13.02 -1.63
CA ARG A 308 16.95 -14.35 -1.10
C ARG A 308 17.36 -15.31 -2.20
N GLN A 309 16.59 -15.38 -3.29
CA GLN A 309 16.93 -16.25 -4.42
C GLN A 309 18.23 -15.80 -5.10
N TYR A 310 18.37 -14.50 -5.36
CA TYR A 310 19.58 -13.93 -5.97
C TYR A 310 20.85 -14.23 -5.16
N VAL A 311 20.83 -14.13 -3.83
CA VAL A 311 22.03 -14.42 -3.00
C VAL A 311 22.33 -15.91 -2.84
N LEU A 312 21.36 -16.81 -3.11
CA LEU A 312 21.61 -18.25 -3.19
C LEU A 312 22.25 -18.64 -4.53
N ASP A 313 21.82 -18.03 -5.63
CA ASP A 313 22.31 -18.35 -6.98
C ASP A 313 23.63 -17.64 -7.30
N ARG A 314 23.77 -16.36 -6.91
CA ARG A 314 24.96 -15.55 -7.20
C ARG A 314 26.14 -15.97 -6.34
N LYS A 315 27.24 -16.36 -6.98
CA LYS A 315 28.50 -16.74 -6.31
C LYS A 315 29.56 -15.65 -6.42
N GLN A 316 30.30 -15.42 -5.34
CA GLN A 316 31.52 -14.60 -5.26
C GLN A 316 32.49 -15.26 -4.26
N PHE A 317 33.80 -15.03 -4.41
CA PHE A 317 34.83 -15.64 -3.53
C PHE A 317 34.66 -17.18 -3.35
N GLY A 318 34.27 -17.87 -4.42
CA GLY A 318 34.05 -19.32 -4.45
C GLY A 318 32.70 -19.82 -3.89
N ALA A 319 31.89 -18.99 -3.24
CA ALA A 319 30.66 -19.41 -2.53
C ALA A 319 29.42 -18.56 -2.90
N PRO A 320 28.19 -19.06 -2.66
CA PRO A 320 26.97 -18.24 -2.71
C PRO A 320 27.06 -17.04 -1.76
N LEU A 321 26.51 -15.88 -2.17
CA LEU A 321 26.45 -14.69 -1.32
C LEU A 321 25.72 -14.95 0.02
N ALA A 322 24.73 -15.85 0.03
CA ALA A 322 23.99 -16.31 1.20
C ALA A 322 24.85 -16.97 2.30
N ARG A 323 26.10 -17.35 2.02
CA ARG A 323 27.03 -17.87 3.04
C ARG A 323 27.48 -16.78 4.04
N ASN A 324 27.45 -15.51 3.64
CA ASN A 324 28.03 -14.42 4.41
C ASN A 324 27.08 -13.94 5.51
N GLN A 325 27.58 -13.82 6.75
CA GLN A 325 26.78 -13.40 7.91
C GLN A 325 26.06 -12.05 7.70
N LEU A 326 26.70 -11.08 7.02
CA LEU A 326 26.08 -9.78 6.71
C LEU A 326 24.86 -9.91 5.78
N VAL A 327 24.86 -10.89 4.87
CA VAL A 327 23.73 -11.19 3.97
C VAL A 327 22.62 -11.93 4.74
N GLN A 328 23.01 -12.86 5.62
CA GLN A 328 22.08 -13.58 6.49
C GLN A 328 21.37 -12.65 7.49
N LYS A 329 22.09 -11.67 8.07
CA LYS A 329 21.48 -10.65 8.95
C LYS A 329 20.41 -9.86 8.20
N LYS A 330 20.71 -9.33 7.01
CA LYS A 330 19.73 -8.60 6.19
C LYS A 330 18.48 -9.44 5.92
N LEU A 331 18.63 -10.72 5.57
CA LEU A 331 17.50 -11.63 5.36
C LEU A 331 16.70 -11.87 6.66
N ALA A 332 17.35 -12.03 7.81
CA ALA A 332 16.68 -12.19 9.10
C ALA A 332 15.92 -10.94 9.52
N ASP A 333 16.50 -9.76 9.33
CA ASP A 333 15.85 -8.46 9.56
C ASP A 333 14.57 -8.34 8.71
N MET A 334 14.67 -8.62 7.40
CA MET A 334 13.54 -8.60 6.47
C MET A 334 12.40 -9.54 6.87
N VAL A 335 12.72 -10.81 7.18
CA VAL A 335 11.74 -11.83 7.58
C VAL A 335 11.03 -11.42 8.87
N THR A 336 11.75 -10.84 9.82
CA THR A 336 11.22 -10.39 11.11
C THR A 336 10.22 -9.25 10.94
N GLU A 337 10.59 -8.18 10.25
CA GLU A 337 9.75 -7.00 10.06
C GLU A 337 8.49 -7.31 9.24
N ILE A 338 8.59 -8.18 8.23
CA ILE A 338 7.45 -8.64 7.43
C ILE A 338 6.47 -9.46 8.29
N ALA A 339 6.97 -10.41 9.10
CA ALA A 339 6.12 -11.23 9.96
C ALA A 339 5.39 -10.39 11.02
N LEU A 340 6.10 -9.46 11.68
CA LEU A 340 5.50 -8.53 12.64
C LEU A 340 4.41 -7.66 11.98
N GLY A 341 4.70 -7.11 10.79
CA GLY A 341 3.73 -6.32 10.01
C GLY A 341 2.47 -7.11 9.65
N LEU A 342 2.61 -8.34 9.14
CA LEU A 342 1.49 -9.17 8.68
C LEU A 342 0.53 -9.55 9.82
N HIS A 343 1.05 -9.98 10.96
CA HIS A 343 0.19 -10.36 12.10
C HIS A 343 -0.45 -9.15 12.78
N ALA A 344 0.21 -7.98 12.77
CA ALA A 344 -0.42 -6.72 13.18
C ALA A 344 -1.57 -6.33 12.23
N CYS A 345 -1.35 -6.40 10.91
CA CYS A 345 -2.38 -6.11 9.89
C CYS A 345 -3.57 -7.08 9.96
N LEU A 346 -3.32 -8.36 10.30
CA LEU A 346 -4.37 -9.33 10.61
C LEU A 346 -5.19 -8.89 11.84
N ARG A 347 -4.56 -8.53 12.96
CA ARG A 347 -5.30 -8.11 14.16
C ARG A 347 -6.14 -6.86 13.89
N LEU A 348 -5.61 -5.88 13.14
CA LEU A 348 -6.36 -4.70 12.71
C LEU A 348 -7.53 -5.07 11.78
N GLY A 349 -7.35 -6.05 10.89
CA GLY A 349 -8.43 -6.58 10.05
C GLY A 349 -9.56 -7.15 10.87
N ARG A 350 -9.26 -8.05 11.82
CA ARG A 350 -10.25 -8.60 12.76
C ARG A 350 -10.92 -7.50 13.57
N LEU A 351 -10.18 -6.52 14.09
CA LEU A 351 -10.76 -5.35 14.76
C LEU A 351 -11.67 -4.51 13.85
N LYS A 352 -11.39 -4.43 12.55
CA LYS A 352 -12.24 -3.72 11.58
C LYS A 352 -13.53 -4.50 11.27
N ASP A 353 -13.44 -5.82 11.17
CA ASP A 353 -14.61 -6.72 11.08
C ASP A 353 -15.47 -6.68 12.36
N GLU A 354 -14.83 -6.57 13.53
CA GLU A 354 -15.48 -6.39 14.85
C GLU A 354 -16.09 -4.97 15.04
N GLY A 355 -15.86 -4.02 14.13
CA GLY A 355 -16.31 -2.62 14.30
C GLY A 355 -15.53 -1.81 15.36
N ARG A 356 -14.34 -2.27 15.75
CA ARG A 356 -13.51 -1.76 16.86
C ARG A 356 -12.17 -1.14 16.44
N ALA A 357 -11.88 -1.05 15.15
CA ALA A 357 -10.67 -0.41 14.63
C ALA A 357 -10.78 1.13 14.67
N THR A 358 -9.76 1.81 15.20
CA THR A 358 -9.70 3.27 15.29
C THR A 358 -8.68 3.87 14.30
N PRO A 359 -8.76 5.18 13.96
CA PRO A 359 -7.82 5.86 13.07
C PRO A 359 -6.36 5.75 13.54
N GLU A 360 -6.10 5.72 14.85
CA GLU A 360 -4.76 5.60 15.43
C GLU A 360 -4.14 4.24 15.13
N MET A 361 -4.95 3.17 15.17
CA MET A 361 -4.49 1.81 14.84
C MET A 361 -4.15 1.69 13.34
N VAL A 362 -5.00 2.25 12.48
CA VAL A 362 -4.76 2.33 11.03
C VAL A 362 -3.50 3.13 10.73
N SER A 363 -3.35 4.29 11.38
CA SER A 363 -2.19 5.18 11.29
C SER A 363 -0.91 4.46 11.68
N MET A 364 -0.88 3.84 12.86
CA MET A 364 0.27 3.08 13.37
C MET A 364 0.75 2.03 12.37
N LEU A 365 -0.16 1.25 11.77
CA LEU A 365 0.20 0.17 10.85
C LEU A 365 0.52 0.66 9.43
N LYS A 366 -0.12 1.72 8.92
CA LYS A 366 0.28 2.35 7.65
C LYS A 366 1.71 2.87 7.77
N ARG A 367 2.00 3.65 8.81
CA ARG A 367 3.33 4.20 9.09
C ARG A 367 4.39 3.10 9.22
N ASN A 368 4.14 2.07 10.03
CA ASN A 368 5.10 0.98 10.22
C ASN A 368 5.33 0.20 8.92
N SER A 369 4.27 -0.29 8.29
CA SER A 369 4.38 -1.18 7.12
C SER A 369 4.98 -0.49 5.90
N CYS A 370 4.68 0.80 5.67
CA CYS A 370 5.30 1.55 4.57
C CYS A 370 6.80 1.79 4.82
N GLY A 371 7.17 2.25 6.02
CA GLY A 371 8.58 2.48 6.38
C GLY A 371 9.40 1.20 6.33
N LYS A 372 8.89 0.11 6.91
CA LYS A 372 9.56 -1.20 6.90
C LYS A 372 9.63 -1.84 5.52
N ALA A 373 8.59 -1.73 4.69
CA ALA A 373 8.66 -2.18 3.31
C ALA A 373 9.74 -1.42 2.52
N LEU A 374 9.86 -0.11 2.74
CA LEU A 374 10.87 0.73 2.08
C LEU A 374 12.30 0.41 2.57
N GLU A 375 12.49 0.17 3.87
CA GLU A 375 13.75 -0.36 4.43
C GLU A 375 14.12 -1.70 3.77
N VAL A 376 13.19 -2.66 3.72
CA VAL A 376 13.37 -3.98 3.06
C VAL A 376 13.73 -3.82 1.58
N ALA A 377 13.00 -3.00 0.81
CA ALA A 377 13.25 -2.82 -0.62
C ALA A 377 14.63 -2.18 -0.90
N ARG A 378 15.04 -1.20 -0.09
CA ARG A 378 16.38 -0.58 -0.18
C ARG A 378 17.49 -1.59 0.16
N GLN A 379 17.33 -2.37 1.24
CA GLN A 379 18.31 -3.41 1.61
C GLN A 379 18.41 -4.53 0.57
N ALA A 380 17.27 -4.94 -0.02
CA ALA A 380 17.21 -5.90 -1.11
C ALA A 380 17.93 -5.39 -2.37
N ARG A 381 17.73 -4.12 -2.73
CA ARG A 381 18.42 -3.47 -3.86
C ARG A 381 19.94 -3.51 -3.69
N ASP A 382 20.43 -3.23 -2.48
CA ASP A 382 21.86 -3.30 -2.18
C ASP A 382 22.43 -4.73 -2.25
N MET A 383 21.65 -5.74 -1.84
CA MET A 383 22.05 -7.16 -1.92
C MET A 383 22.19 -7.66 -3.37
N LEU A 384 21.52 -7.03 -4.33
CA LEU A 384 21.67 -7.34 -5.76
C LEU A 384 22.91 -6.68 -6.40
N GLY A 385 23.46 -5.63 -5.77
CA GLY A 385 24.56 -4.84 -6.33
C GLY A 385 24.14 -4.07 -7.59
N ALA A 386 25.01 -3.99 -8.59
CA ALA A 386 24.72 -3.29 -9.85
C ALA A 386 23.49 -3.83 -10.61
N ASN A 387 23.17 -5.12 -10.47
CA ASN A 387 21.94 -5.69 -11.04
C ASN A 387 20.67 -5.12 -10.36
N GLY A 388 20.79 -4.67 -9.10
CA GLY A 388 19.70 -4.10 -8.32
C GLY A 388 19.22 -2.73 -8.80
N ILE A 389 19.92 -2.09 -9.75
CA ILE A 389 19.43 -0.86 -10.40
C ILE A 389 18.66 -1.11 -11.71
N SER A 390 18.59 -2.36 -12.20
CA SER A 390 17.77 -2.73 -13.37
C SER A 390 16.33 -3.05 -12.96
N ASP A 391 15.35 -2.64 -13.78
CA ASP A 391 13.93 -2.94 -13.60
C ASP A 391 13.57 -4.41 -13.92
N GLU A 392 14.42 -5.10 -14.67
CA GLU A 392 14.38 -6.54 -14.93
C GLU A 392 14.40 -7.37 -13.63
N TYR A 393 15.15 -6.91 -12.62
CA TYR A 393 15.20 -7.52 -11.29
C TYR A 393 14.10 -7.04 -10.34
N HIS A 394 13.22 -6.12 -10.79
CA HIS A 394 12.04 -5.60 -10.09
C HIS A 394 12.28 -4.83 -8.78
N VAL A 395 13.32 -5.11 -8.00
CA VAL A 395 13.52 -4.55 -6.65
C VAL A 395 13.60 -3.00 -6.68
N MET A 396 14.28 -2.40 -7.67
CA MET A 396 14.32 -0.93 -7.82
C MET A 396 12.92 -0.34 -8.08
N ARG A 397 12.07 -1.02 -8.87
CA ARG A 397 10.70 -0.58 -9.15
C ARG A 397 9.86 -0.57 -7.88
N HIS A 398 9.95 -1.60 -7.04
CA HIS A 398 9.30 -1.62 -5.73
C HIS A 398 9.86 -0.54 -4.79
N ALA A 399 11.18 -0.36 -4.72
CA ALA A 399 11.80 0.68 -3.89
C ALA A 399 11.32 2.09 -4.28
N LEU A 400 11.38 2.46 -5.56
CA LEU A 400 10.91 3.75 -6.08
C LEU A 400 9.41 3.96 -5.83
N ASN A 401 8.59 2.93 -6.07
CA ASN A 401 7.16 2.98 -5.76
C ASN A 401 6.90 3.25 -4.26
N LEU A 402 7.65 2.58 -3.38
CA LEU A 402 7.47 2.66 -1.94
C LEU A 402 7.84 4.04 -1.35
N GLU A 403 8.69 4.83 -2.01
CA GLU A 403 8.90 6.25 -1.66
C GLU A 403 7.56 7.01 -1.68
N ALA A 404 6.78 6.88 -2.76
CA ALA A 404 5.48 7.53 -2.88
C ALA A 404 4.42 6.93 -1.93
N VAL A 405 4.46 5.60 -1.71
CA VAL A 405 3.53 4.92 -0.79
C VAL A 405 3.76 5.34 0.67
N ASN A 406 5.01 5.64 1.04
CA ASN A 406 5.35 6.18 2.34
C ASN A 406 4.83 7.61 2.53
N THR A 407 4.87 8.45 1.49
CA THR A 407 4.45 9.87 1.53
C THR A 407 2.94 10.10 1.46
N TYR A 408 2.23 9.51 0.50
CA TYR A 408 0.80 9.80 0.28
C TYR A 408 -0.10 9.21 1.39
N GLU A 409 -1.40 9.53 1.40
CA GLU A 409 -2.36 9.00 2.40
C GLU A 409 -1.97 9.31 3.86
N GLY A 410 -1.26 10.43 4.08
CA GLY A 410 -0.67 10.82 5.36
C GLY A 410 0.80 10.38 5.45
N ASP A 411 1.71 11.35 5.60
CA ASP A 411 3.14 11.11 5.72
C ASP A 411 3.52 10.50 7.08
N ALA A 412 4.74 10.00 7.22
CA ALA A 412 5.21 9.32 8.45
C ALA A 412 5.29 10.23 9.70
N GLY A 413 5.10 11.55 9.55
CA GLY A 413 4.98 12.55 10.61
C GLY A 413 3.52 12.91 10.94
N THR A 414 2.67 13.25 9.94
CA THR A 414 1.23 13.48 10.18
C THR A 414 0.54 12.25 10.78
N THR A 415 0.97 11.06 10.37
CA THR A 415 0.46 9.78 10.89
C THR A 415 0.83 9.52 12.36
N VAL A 416 1.68 10.36 12.98
CA VAL A 416 1.98 10.36 14.43
C VAL A 416 1.06 11.31 15.20
N GLY A 417 0.38 12.26 14.54
CA GLY A 417 -0.55 13.21 15.15
C GLY A 417 -1.64 12.53 16.00
N PRO A 418 -2.42 11.57 15.45
CA PRO A 418 -3.43 10.84 16.21
C PRO A 418 -2.85 10.09 17.42
N VAL A 419 -1.65 9.53 17.29
CA VAL A 419 -0.96 8.80 18.37
C VAL A 419 -0.56 9.75 19.52
N ARG A 420 -0.22 11.02 19.22
CA ARG A 420 0.00 12.05 20.25
C ARG A 420 -1.29 12.50 20.93
N GLY A 421 -2.43 12.51 20.23
CA GLY A 421 -3.72 12.95 20.78
C GLY A 421 -4.16 12.20 22.05
N ASN A 422 -3.73 10.94 22.22
CA ASN A 422 -3.98 10.17 23.45
C ASN A 422 -3.19 10.65 24.69
N ALA A 423 -2.22 11.56 24.55
CA ALA A 423 -1.52 12.17 25.69
C ALA A 423 -2.31 13.33 26.32
N ASP A 424 -3.06 14.07 25.51
CA ASP A 424 -3.76 15.31 25.90
C ASP A 424 -5.27 15.12 26.11
N ALA A 425 -5.72 13.86 26.26
CA ALA A 425 -7.10 13.56 26.61
C ALA A 425 -7.43 14.11 28.02
N PRO A 426 -8.43 15.01 28.18
CA PRO A 426 -8.79 15.52 29.49
C PRO A 426 -9.28 14.38 30.37
N ARG A 427 -8.80 14.32 31.62
CA ARG A 427 -9.16 13.26 32.57
C ARG A 427 -10.67 13.25 32.80
N ALA A 428 -11.34 12.25 32.23
CA ALA A 428 -12.79 12.09 32.33
C ALA A 428 -13.24 12.00 33.80
N HIS A 429 -14.43 12.54 34.08
CA HIS A 429 -14.92 12.76 35.43
C HIS A 429 -15.02 11.47 36.26
N THR A 430 -14.70 11.58 37.55
CA THR A 430 -14.85 10.51 38.53
C THR A 430 -16.31 10.06 38.64
N CYS A 431 -16.59 8.80 38.33
CA CYS A 431 -17.91 8.19 38.53
C CYS A 431 -18.24 8.12 40.04
N PRO A 432 -19.39 8.66 40.50
CA PRO A 432 -19.76 8.62 41.91
C PRO A 432 -20.28 7.23 42.30
N CYS A 433 -19.54 6.52 43.14
CA CYS A 433 -20.02 5.29 43.77
C CYS A 433 -20.91 5.60 44.99
N PRO A 434 -22.07 4.95 45.19
CA PRO A 434 -22.93 5.23 46.35
C PRO A 434 -22.26 4.86 47.67
N GLN A 435 -22.35 5.74 48.66
CA GLN A 435 -21.87 5.45 50.02
C GLN A 435 -22.95 4.69 50.81
N ALA A 436 -22.60 3.52 51.36
CA ALA A 436 -23.37 2.84 52.39
C ALA A 436 -22.94 3.36 53.78
N PRO A 437 -23.86 3.54 54.74
CA PRO A 437 -23.56 4.17 56.03
C PRO A 437 -22.79 3.24 56.98
N THR A 438 -21.89 3.83 57.77
CA THR A 438 -21.14 3.15 58.84
C THR A 438 -21.91 3.15 60.15
N THR A 439 -22.11 1.97 60.76
CA THR A 439 -22.59 1.85 62.15
C THR A 439 -21.64 0.95 62.94
N SER A 440 -21.22 1.38 64.13
CA SER A 440 -20.20 0.72 64.95
C SER A 440 -20.77 -0.33 65.90
N MET A 441 -20.06 -1.45 66.12
CA MET A 441 -20.17 -2.22 67.36
C MET A 441 -18.83 -2.88 67.77
N ARG A 442 -18.80 -3.47 68.98
CA ARG A 442 -17.58 -3.76 69.76
C ARG A 442 -17.24 -5.26 69.82
N SER A 443 -15.98 -5.55 70.19
CA SER A 443 -15.50 -6.82 70.82
C SER A 443 -15.59 -8.09 69.95
N SER A 444 -14.86 -9.19 70.22
CA SER A 444 -13.91 -9.54 71.29
C SER A 444 -13.02 -10.74 70.91
N TRP A 445 -11.79 -10.79 71.46
CA TRP A 445 -11.00 -11.99 71.83
C TRP A 445 -10.88 -13.20 70.87
N ALA A 446 -9.64 -13.48 70.40
CA ALA A 446 -8.89 -14.74 70.67
C ALA A 446 -7.48 -14.74 70.02
N GLY A 447 -6.47 -15.29 70.72
CA GLY A 447 -5.16 -15.74 70.18
C GLY A 447 -5.05 -17.27 70.21
N PRO A 448 -3.99 -17.91 69.67
CA PRO A 448 -2.58 -17.77 70.11
C PRO A 448 -1.57 -17.49 68.95
N SER A 449 -0.42 -16.83 69.16
CA SER A 449 0.90 -17.34 69.63
C SER A 449 1.59 -18.36 68.69
N GLN A 450 2.89 -18.32 68.36
CA GLN A 450 4.03 -17.64 69.00
C GLN A 450 5.00 -16.92 68.03
N ALA A 451 5.76 -16.02 68.66
CA ALA A 451 6.98 -15.30 68.28
C ALA A 451 8.09 -16.15 67.61
N SER A 452 9.02 -15.55 66.84
CA SER A 452 10.15 -14.75 67.33
C SER A 452 10.98 -14.17 66.16
N ARG A 453 11.87 -13.17 66.29
CA ARG A 453 12.13 -12.11 67.30
C ARG A 453 12.94 -11.02 66.57
N HIS A 454 12.62 -9.73 66.74
CA HIS A 454 13.54 -8.64 66.36
C HIS A 454 13.57 -7.53 67.42
N SER A 455 14.79 -7.11 67.74
CA SER A 455 15.17 -6.03 68.66
C SER A 455 16.49 -5.43 68.13
N GLN A 456 16.84 -4.16 68.34
CA GLN A 456 16.18 -3.07 69.08
C GLN A 456 16.60 -1.72 68.46
N LEU A 457 16.03 -0.60 68.92
CA LEU A 457 16.30 0.74 68.38
C LEU A 457 17.22 1.58 69.28
N ARG A 458 17.91 2.55 68.64
CA ARG A 458 18.67 3.70 69.19
C ARG A 458 20.14 3.48 69.63
N GLY A 459 21.01 4.29 69.04
CA GLY A 459 22.39 4.57 69.46
C GLY A 459 22.92 5.80 68.70
N ARG A 460 23.70 6.69 69.34
CA ARG A 460 24.24 7.94 68.76
C ARG A 460 25.77 7.88 68.60
N ARG A 461 26.33 8.85 67.86
CA ARG A 461 27.76 9.12 67.56
C ARG A 461 28.32 8.24 66.42
N GLY A 462 28.99 8.74 65.38
CA GLY A 462 29.12 10.12 64.87
C GLY A 462 30.56 10.57 64.60
N ALA A 463 30.91 10.84 63.33
CA ALA A 463 32.17 11.47 62.92
C ALA A 463 32.09 12.16 61.54
N TRP A 464 32.66 13.38 61.47
CA TRP A 464 33.56 13.95 60.46
C TRP A 464 33.52 13.49 58.96
N GLN A 465 33.62 14.36 57.95
CA GLN A 465 33.51 15.83 57.85
C GLN A 465 33.48 16.26 56.36
N ALA A 466 32.76 17.34 56.01
CA ALA A 466 32.99 18.15 54.79
C ALA A 466 32.33 19.54 54.98
N PRO A 467 32.97 20.67 54.58
CA PRO A 467 32.49 22.00 54.94
C PRO A 467 31.50 22.62 53.93
N THR A 468 30.55 23.37 54.46
CA THR A 468 29.77 24.43 53.79
C THR A 468 30.23 25.79 54.29
N GLU A 469 29.98 26.87 53.52
CA GLU A 469 29.70 28.28 53.91
C GLU A 469 30.16 29.26 52.79
N HIS A 470 29.58 30.45 52.54
CA HIS A 470 28.59 31.26 53.29
C HIS A 470 27.56 32.00 52.38
N SER A 471 26.43 32.37 52.99
CA SER A 471 25.44 33.47 52.75
C SER A 471 25.67 34.51 51.62
N GLU A 472 24.68 34.94 50.81
CA GLU A 472 23.40 35.67 51.12
C GLU A 472 23.57 37.15 51.57
N PRO A 473 22.54 38.03 51.51
CA PRO A 473 21.56 38.29 50.43
C PRO A 473 21.33 39.83 50.20
N SER A 474 20.46 40.26 49.25
CA SER A 474 19.54 41.42 49.43
C SER A 474 18.74 41.86 48.18
N ALA A 475 17.58 42.47 48.47
CA ALA A 475 16.71 43.33 47.64
C ALA A 475 15.97 44.27 48.66
N PRO A 476 15.25 45.37 48.32
CA PRO A 476 14.53 45.61 47.05
C PRO A 476 14.43 47.11 46.59
N MET A 477 13.48 47.37 45.66
CA MET A 477 12.79 48.65 45.35
C MET A 477 13.60 49.94 45.09
N SER A 478 13.42 50.49 43.88
CA SER A 478 12.63 51.73 43.71
C SER A 478 12.21 51.91 42.25
N SER A 479 11.45 52.97 41.93
CA SER A 479 10.82 53.16 40.61
C SER A 479 11.10 54.55 40.02
N LYS A 480 11.06 54.66 38.69
CA LYS A 480 10.69 55.88 37.95
C LYS A 480 10.14 55.53 36.57
N ARG A 481 9.27 56.40 36.05
CA ARG A 481 8.50 56.21 34.80
C ARG A 481 9.07 57.04 33.65
N CYS A 482 8.41 56.93 32.48
CA CYS A 482 8.34 57.91 31.37
C CYS A 482 9.43 57.87 30.28
N ASN A 483 9.13 58.23 29.02
CA ASN A 483 7.87 58.05 28.26
C ASN A 483 8.08 58.17 26.73
N VAL A 484 7.08 57.67 25.99
CA VAL A 484 6.80 57.83 24.54
C VAL A 484 7.43 59.01 23.77
N SER A 485 8.08 58.70 22.63
CA SER A 485 7.80 59.28 21.29
C SER A 485 8.27 58.30 20.20
N ARG A 486 7.64 58.06 19.03
CA ARG A 486 6.76 58.78 18.08
C ARG A 486 7.42 59.83 17.15
N ARG A 487 8.00 59.34 16.06
CA ARG A 487 7.98 59.84 14.65
C ARG A 487 8.48 58.66 13.78
N ARG A 488 7.85 58.16 12.69
CA ARG A 488 7.05 58.74 11.58
C ARG A 488 7.80 59.81 10.76
N ARG A 489 8.36 59.39 9.62
CA ARG A 489 8.29 60.12 8.33
C ARG A 489 8.06 59.11 7.21
N CYS A 490 7.22 59.49 6.25
CA CYS A 490 7.02 58.86 4.94
C CYS A 490 7.26 59.95 3.87
N LEU A 491 6.82 59.70 2.62
CA LEU A 491 6.69 60.65 1.48
C LEU A 491 7.93 60.78 0.57
N PRO A 492 7.77 61.18 -0.72
CA PRO A 492 6.69 60.78 -1.65
C PRO A 492 7.13 60.66 -3.14
N ARG A 493 6.14 60.50 -4.05
CA ARG A 493 6.13 60.77 -5.51
C ARG A 493 6.86 59.75 -6.42
N ALA A 494 6.42 59.52 -7.67
CA ALA A 494 5.10 59.77 -8.31
C ALA A 494 4.94 58.93 -9.60
N LEU A 495 3.70 58.70 -10.02
CA LEU A 495 3.34 58.29 -11.40
C LEU A 495 3.40 59.49 -12.36
N PRO A 496 3.42 59.25 -13.68
CA PRO A 496 2.16 59.36 -14.43
C PRO A 496 1.84 58.16 -15.33
N SER A 497 0.65 58.17 -15.92
CA SER A 497 0.13 57.15 -16.84
C SER A 497 -0.68 57.81 -17.98
N LEU A 498 -1.20 56.98 -18.90
CA LEU A 498 -2.18 57.27 -19.95
C LEU A 498 -1.69 57.98 -21.23
N LEU A 499 -1.70 57.19 -22.31
CA LEU A 499 -2.57 57.33 -23.49
C LEU A 499 -3.02 58.75 -23.91
N SER A 500 -2.83 59.04 -25.21
CA SER A 500 -3.64 60.00 -25.97
C SER A 500 -4.22 59.31 -27.21
N SER A 501 -5.46 59.61 -27.58
CA SER A 501 -6.17 59.02 -28.71
C SER A 501 -6.71 60.07 -29.68
N ARG A 502 -6.45 59.86 -30.98
CA ARG A 502 -7.18 60.42 -32.13
C ARG A 502 -7.23 59.31 -33.18
N SER A 503 -8.37 58.83 -33.67
CA SER A 503 -9.51 59.53 -34.27
C SER A 503 -9.15 60.18 -35.62
N LEU A 504 -9.45 59.47 -36.72
CA LEU A 504 -10.31 59.98 -37.80
C LEU A 504 -10.71 58.88 -38.81
N ALA A 505 -11.79 59.15 -39.54
CA ALA A 505 -12.60 58.22 -40.33
C ALA A 505 -11.94 57.60 -41.59
N GLY A 506 -12.51 56.48 -42.04
CA GLY A 506 -13.10 56.49 -43.39
C GLY A 506 -12.94 55.27 -44.32
N ARG A 507 -14.08 54.60 -44.59
CA ARG A 507 -14.46 53.91 -45.85
C ARG A 507 -13.74 52.59 -46.26
N ARG A 508 -14.57 51.55 -46.44
CA ARG A 508 -14.60 50.55 -47.56
C ARG A 508 -13.35 49.64 -47.76
N GLU A 509 -13.44 48.40 -48.22
CA GLU A 509 -14.60 47.58 -48.67
C GLU A 509 -14.37 46.09 -48.26
N ALA A 510 -15.15 45.13 -48.78
CA ALA A 510 -15.30 43.79 -48.17
C ALA A 510 -14.62 42.62 -48.93
N SER A 511 -14.67 41.43 -48.31
CA SER A 511 -14.35 40.07 -48.82
C SER A 511 -12.85 39.66 -48.96
N VAL A 512 -12.48 38.38 -49.08
CA VAL A 512 -12.68 37.16 -48.23
C VAL A 512 -12.05 35.95 -48.97
N ALA A 513 -11.49 34.96 -48.23
CA ALA A 513 -11.05 33.63 -48.71
C ALA A 513 -9.87 33.60 -49.72
N ALA A 514 -9.11 32.49 -49.89
CA ALA A 514 -8.91 31.26 -49.10
C ALA A 514 -7.58 30.57 -49.54
N ALA A 515 -7.20 29.47 -48.88
CA ALA A 515 -5.96 28.71 -49.16
C ALA A 515 -6.21 27.33 -49.80
N PRO A 516 -5.22 26.79 -50.54
CA PRO A 516 -4.92 25.34 -50.59
C PRO A 516 -3.47 25.05 -50.10
N ARG A 517 -3.08 23.95 -49.45
CA ARG A 517 -3.38 22.49 -49.51
C ARG A 517 -2.58 21.66 -50.52
N CYS A 518 -1.74 20.75 -49.97
CA CYS A 518 -1.35 19.43 -50.53
C CYS A 518 -0.42 19.42 -51.79
N HIS A 519 0.28 18.33 -52.18
CA HIS A 519 0.37 16.95 -51.62
C HIS A 519 1.70 16.22 -51.98
N ARG A 520 2.00 15.16 -51.20
CA ARG A 520 2.82 13.94 -51.44
C ARG A 520 3.61 13.76 -52.75
N GLY A 521 4.85 13.26 -52.63
CA GLY A 521 5.58 12.60 -53.73
C GLY A 521 6.95 12.03 -53.30
N ALA A 522 7.39 10.91 -53.88
CA ALA A 522 7.90 9.77 -53.13
C ALA A 522 8.93 8.90 -53.89
N GLY A 523 9.97 8.42 -53.19
CA GLY A 523 10.86 7.32 -53.62
C GLY A 523 11.97 7.68 -54.63
N GLY A 524 13.10 6.96 -54.56
CA GLY A 524 14.23 7.10 -55.49
C GLY A 524 15.56 6.64 -54.87
N ALA A 525 16.20 5.61 -55.44
CA ALA A 525 17.40 4.98 -54.89
C ALA A 525 18.71 5.40 -55.60
N HIS A 526 19.83 4.79 -55.19
CA HIS A 526 21.13 4.72 -55.92
C HIS A 526 22.01 6.01 -55.93
N ARG A 527 23.34 5.94 -56.08
CA ARG A 527 24.37 4.89 -55.80
C ARG A 527 25.78 5.54 -55.79
N ARG A 528 26.67 5.09 -54.88
CA ARG A 528 28.17 5.02 -55.01
C ARG A 528 29.01 6.30 -55.26
N GLN A 529 30.22 6.29 -54.67
CA GLN A 529 31.53 6.80 -55.19
C GLN A 529 31.60 8.26 -55.75
N GLY A 530 32.40 9.19 -55.25
CA GLY A 530 33.32 9.22 -54.09
C GLY A 530 34.83 9.15 -54.42
N ASN A 531 35.55 10.28 -54.36
CA ASN A 531 37.02 10.33 -54.18
C ASN A 531 37.56 11.77 -53.92
N LYS A 532 38.54 11.91 -52.99
CA LYS A 532 39.68 12.90 -52.95
C LYS A 532 39.38 14.43 -52.96
N ALA A 533 40.13 15.31 -52.27
CA ALA A 533 41.25 15.23 -51.28
C ALA A 533 41.33 16.58 -50.48
N ARG A 534 42.39 17.11 -49.81
CA ARG A 534 43.84 16.79 -49.72
C ARG A 534 44.57 17.25 -48.42
N GLY A 535 44.15 18.31 -47.72
CA GLY A 535 44.87 18.91 -46.55
C GLY A 535 44.24 18.56 -45.19
N ARG A 536 44.94 18.17 -44.10
CA ARG A 536 46.25 18.56 -43.49
C ARG A 536 46.23 20.00 -42.96
N ARG A 537 46.58 20.29 -41.70
CA ARG A 537 47.69 19.76 -40.83
C ARG A 537 47.13 19.12 -39.50
N HIS A 538 47.67 18.07 -38.87
CA HIS A 538 49.00 17.78 -38.26
C HIS A 538 49.27 18.62 -36.98
N TRP A 539 49.67 18.14 -35.78
CA TRP A 539 50.24 16.86 -35.24
C TRP A 539 49.65 16.51 -33.84
N GLY A 540 49.84 15.36 -33.15
CA GLY A 540 50.43 14.03 -33.50
C GLY A 540 50.90 13.18 -32.29
N ARG A 541 51.03 11.83 -32.47
CA ARG A 541 51.72 10.79 -31.62
C ARG A 541 51.10 10.47 -30.22
N SER A 542 50.75 9.25 -29.76
CA SER A 542 51.02 7.81 -30.11
C SER A 542 52.38 7.25 -29.64
N PRO A 543 52.58 5.93 -29.30
CA PRO A 543 51.68 4.75 -29.34
C PRO A 543 51.72 3.82 -28.07
N PHE A 544 51.03 2.66 -28.07
CA PHE A 544 51.63 1.35 -27.67
C PHE A 544 50.81 0.10 -28.08
N ILE A 545 51.46 -0.82 -28.83
CA ILE A 545 51.18 -2.26 -29.12
C ILE A 545 49.78 -2.73 -29.61
N ALA A 546 49.80 -3.75 -30.50
CA ALA A 546 48.65 -4.43 -31.07
C ALA A 546 48.96 -5.90 -31.45
N ALA A 547 47.92 -6.59 -31.97
CA ALA A 547 47.93 -7.81 -32.79
C ALA A 547 48.13 -9.20 -32.13
N LEU A 548 47.16 -10.09 -32.39
CA LEU A 548 47.40 -11.40 -33.01
C LEU A 548 46.09 -11.93 -33.66
N ARG A 549 46.19 -12.63 -34.80
CA ARG A 549 45.02 -13.21 -35.51
C ARG A 549 45.42 -14.37 -36.43
N ALA A 550 44.58 -15.41 -36.45
CA ALA A 550 44.38 -16.42 -37.50
C ALA A 550 45.53 -17.41 -37.91
N ARG A 551 45.31 -18.70 -37.57
CA ARG A 551 45.63 -19.95 -38.30
C ARG A 551 44.82 -21.07 -37.62
N ALA A 552 44.39 -22.18 -38.24
CA ALA A 552 44.29 -22.58 -39.65
C ALA A 552 43.09 -23.55 -39.82
N ALA A 553 42.78 -24.03 -41.03
CA ALA A 553 41.65 -24.94 -41.30
C ALA A 553 42.11 -26.38 -41.64
N GLY A 554 41.29 -27.40 -41.30
CA GLY A 554 41.59 -28.80 -41.67
C GLY A 554 40.46 -29.80 -41.38
N ARG A 555 39.98 -30.45 -42.47
CA ARG A 555 39.38 -31.80 -42.67
C ARG A 555 38.96 -32.64 -41.43
N GLY A 556 37.89 -33.45 -41.46
CA GLY A 556 37.24 -34.09 -42.62
C GLY A 556 35.88 -34.76 -42.34
N ARG A 557 35.55 -35.84 -43.09
CA ARG A 557 34.20 -36.41 -43.21
C ARG A 557 34.00 -37.72 -42.41
N GLY A 558 32.78 -37.96 -41.91
CA GLY A 558 32.30 -39.26 -41.40
C GLY A 558 30.76 -39.40 -41.55
N ARG A 559 30.24 -40.60 -41.80
CA ARG A 559 28.81 -40.84 -42.14
C ARG A 559 28.11 -41.86 -41.21
N ARG A 560 27.11 -41.40 -40.43
CA ARG A 560 25.84 -42.11 -40.08
C ARG A 560 25.99 -43.51 -39.37
N PRO A 561 24.91 -44.27 -39.02
CA PRO A 561 23.46 -44.03 -39.11
C PRO A 561 22.61 -44.29 -37.83
N ARG A 562 21.29 -43.99 -37.91
CA ARG A 562 20.16 -44.57 -37.12
C ARG A 562 20.05 -44.18 -35.62
N ALA A 563 18.85 -44.08 -35.01
CA ALA A 563 17.47 -44.16 -35.53
C ALA A 563 16.39 -43.44 -34.66
N ARG A 564 15.28 -43.04 -35.32
CA ARG A 564 13.87 -42.93 -34.86
C ARG A 564 13.54 -42.18 -33.54
N GLY A 565 12.75 -41.09 -33.64
CA GLY A 565 12.18 -40.39 -32.47
C GLY A 565 11.16 -39.27 -32.75
N ARG A 566 9.99 -39.61 -33.31
CA ARG A 566 8.72 -38.83 -33.38
C ARG A 566 8.79 -37.27 -33.40
N ARG A 567 8.49 -36.66 -34.56
CA ARG A 567 7.86 -35.32 -34.65
C ARG A 567 6.71 -35.32 -35.67
N ALA A 568 5.48 -35.28 -35.16
CA ALA A 568 4.24 -35.01 -35.89
C ALA A 568 3.17 -34.52 -34.89
N ALA A 569 2.04 -33.99 -35.37
CA ALA A 569 0.88 -33.51 -34.58
C ALA A 569 1.02 -32.17 -33.82
N ALA A 570 1.56 -31.13 -34.47
CA ALA A 570 1.27 -29.75 -34.09
C ALA A 570 -0.09 -29.29 -34.67
N ARG A 571 -1.22 -29.85 -34.21
CA ARG A 571 -2.58 -29.49 -34.72
C ARG A 571 -3.77 -29.97 -33.85
N SER A 572 -3.80 -29.72 -32.53
CA SER A 572 -5.00 -30.00 -31.71
C SER A 572 -5.04 -29.27 -30.35
N ALA A 573 -5.20 -27.94 -30.35
CA ALA A 573 -5.33 -27.15 -29.11
C ALA A 573 -6.36 -25.99 -29.18
N ALA A 574 -7.23 -25.98 -30.18
CA ALA A 574 -8.18 -24.89 -30.46
C ALA A 574 -9.67 -25.32 -30.36
N ALA A 575 -9.96 -26.44 -29.69
CA ALA A 575 -11.29 -27.04 -29.67
C ALA A 575 -11.67 -27.64 -28.30
N ARG A 576 -11.77 -26.79 -27.27
CA ARG A 576 -12.33 -27.19 -25.94
C ARG A 576 -13.08 -26.10 -25.16
N PHE A 577 -13.36 -24.94 -25.76
CA PHE A 577 -14.13 -23.84 -25.15
C PHE A 577 -15.37 -23.48 -26.01
N ALA A 578 -16.26 -24.45 -26.24
CA ALA A 578 -17.51 -24.25 -26.99
C ALA A 578 -18.57 -25.32 -26.67
N ARG A 579 -18.99 -25.47 -25.41
CA ARG A 579 -20.07 -26.43 -25.06
C ARG A 579 -20.84 -26.19 -23.74
N TRP A 580 -21.24 -24.94 -23.46
CA TRP A 580 -22.34 -24.65 -22.53
C TRP A 580 -23.27 -23.55 -23.10
N ARG A 581 -24.26 -23.99 -23.90
CA ARG A 581 -25.48 -23.24 -24.24
C ARG A 581 -26.67 -24.20 -24.13
N ARG A 582 -27.86 -23.65 -23.83
CA ARG A 582 -29.13 -24.36 -23.57
C ARG A 582 -29.55 -25.26 -24.76
N PRO A 583 -30.35 -26.31 -24.51
CA PRO A 583 -31.83 -26.18 -24.48
C PRO A 583 -32.43 -26.69 -23.13
N ALA A 584 -33.74 -26.75 -22.87
CA ALA A 584 -34.94 -26.58 -23.72
C ALA A 584 -36.11 -25.86 -22.99
N ARG A 585 -37.22 -25.65 -23.71
CA ARG A 585 -38.58 -25.38 -23.19
C ARG A 585 -39.48 -26.55 -23.60
N ALA A 586 -40.32 -27.04 -22.68
CA ALA A 586 -41.56 -27.83 -22.85
C ALA A 586 -41.97 -28.31 -21.43
N ASP A 587 -43.22 -28.42 -21.01
CA ASP A 587 -44.50 -27.83 -21.46
C ASP A 587 -45.43 -27.71 -20.21
N ALA A 588 -46.63 -27.12 -20.36
CA ALA A 588 -47.65 -27.10 -19.29
C ALA A 588 -48.41 -28.46 -19.22
N PRO A 589 -49.12 -28.80 -18.12
CA PRO A 589 -50.36 -28.11 -17.74
C PRO A 589 -50.51 -27.82 -16.22
N GLY A 590 -51.50 -26.99 -15.87
CA GLY A 590 -51.84 -26.61 -14.49
C GLY A 590 -52.38 -25.19 -14.44
#